data_AF-A0A7S2MEI6-F1
#
_entry.id   AF-A0A7S2MEI6-F1
#
_cell.length_a   1.000
_cell.length_b   1.000
_cell.length_c   1.000
_cell.angle_alpha   90.00
_cell.angle_beta   90.00
_cell.angle_gamma   90.00
#
_symmetry.space_group_name_H-M   'P 1'
#
loop_
_entity.id
_entity.type
_entity.pdbx_description
1 polymer ?
#
loop_
_entity_poly.entity_id
_entity_poly.type
_entity_poly.pdbx_seq_one_letter_code
_entity_poly.pdbx_strand_id
1 'polypeptide(L)'
;DRVMLRTRLCRALFSSPGLRVRASPSILMAQGGNSITLKDGSNMRDIFDVCQKHGLPSLAQGMIEFPPPERLRKIASEKVMAPEVHTYRTRMGESDYKEAMATLVRNIYKEDIVTASNVLATAGVAGGVTAALFHLRKEKPTATVALMEPFYTYHS
;
A
#
# COMPACT_ATOMS: atom_id res chain seq x y z
N ASP A 1 -4.69 17.75 -22.75
CA ASP A 1 -6.03 18.17 -22.24
C ASP A 1 -7.05 17.04 -22.00
N ARG A 2 -6.70 16.01 -21.22
CA ARG A 2 -7.67 15.05 -20.62
C ARG A 2 -7.57 14.96 -19.09
N VAL A 3 -6.51 15.55 -18.52
CA VAL A 3 -6.23 15.57 -17.08
C VAL A 3 -7.11 16.61 -16.37
N MET A 4 -7.33 17.79 -16.98
CA MET A 4 -8.16 18.86 -16.39
C MET A 4 -9.66 18.52 -16.27
N LEU A 5 -10.19 17.66 -17.17
CA LEU A 5 -11.62 17.31 -17.13
C LEU A 5 -11.96 16.40 -15.93
N ARG A 6 -11.02 15.54 -15.52
CA ARG A 6 -11.21 14.62 -14.38
C ARG A 6 -11.19 15.34 -13.03
N THR A 7 -10.39 16.40 -12.89
CA THR A 7 -10.28 17.17 -11.65
C THR A 7 -11.55 17.97 -11.35
N ARG A 8 -12.29 18.41 -12.38
CA ARG A 8 -13.55 19.17 -12.20
C ARG A 8 -14.72 18.30 -11.77
N LEU A 9 -14.76 17.03 -12.18
CA LEU A 9 -15.85 16.11 -11.81
C LEU A 9 -15.79 15.72 -10.32
N CYS A 10 -14.59 15.56 -9.76
CA CYS A 10 -14.43 15.30 -8.32
C CYS A 10 -14.89 16.48 -7.44
N ARG A 11 -14.78 17.73 -7.91
CA ARG A 11 -15.12 18.90 -7.08
C ARG A 11 -16.64 19.11 -6.92
N ALA A 12 -17.44 18.63 -7.87
CA ALA A 12 -18.90 18.78 -7.85
C ALA A 12 -19.59 17.82 -6.86
N LEU A 13 -19.00 16.67 -6.56
CA LEU A 13 -19.60 15.65 -5.69
C LEU A 13 -19.48 15.96 -4.18
N PHE A 14 -18.64 16.92 -3.79
CA PHE A 14 -18.34 17.21 -2.38
C PHE A 14 -18.95 18.51 -1.83
N SER A 15 -19.78 19.23 -2.60
CA SER A 15 -20.27 20.56 -2.20
C SER A 15 -21.76 20.64 -1.81
N SER A 16 -22.49 19.53 -1.67
CA SER A 16 -23.90 19.56 -1.26
C SER A 16 -24.06 19.23 0.23
N PRO A 17 -24.45 20.20 1.07
CA PRO A 17 -24.73 19.95 2.48
C PRO A 17 -26.12 19.31 2.60
N GLY A 18 -26.20 18.04 2.97
CA GLY A 18 -27.48 17.38 3.26
C GLY A 18 -27.60 15.88 3.02
N LEU A 19 -26.54 15.19 2.56
CA LEU A 19 -26.64 13.75 2.30
C LEU A 19 -26.29 12.93 3.55
N ARG A 20 -27.31 12.44 4.27
CA ARG A 20 -27.14 11.31 5.21
C ARG A 20 -26.62 10.11 4.41
N VAL A 21 -25.37 9.74 4.62
CA VAL A 21 -24.78 8.55 4.01
C VAL A 21 -25.34 7.32 4.74
N ARG A 22 -26.37 6.69 4.16
CA ARG A 22 -26.66 5.29 4.46
C ARG A 22 -25.55 4.46 3.82
N ALA A 23 -24.80 3.75 4.65
CA ALA A 23 -23.76 2.83 4.23
C ALA A 23 -24.38 1.64 3.49
N SER A 24 -24.34 1.68 2.16
CA SER A 24 -24.34 0.50 1.29
C SER A 24 -23.69 0.91 -0.02
N PRO A 25 -22.37 0.71 -0.21
CA PRO A 25 -21.75 0.99 -1.49
C PRO A 25 -21.79 -0.28 -2.32
N SER A 26 -22.93 -0.56 -2.96
CA SER A 26 -22.93 -1.42 -4.14
C SER A 26 -22.22 -0.67 -5.26
N ILE A 27 -20.92 -0.96 -5.45
CA ILE A 27 -20.12 -0.43 -6.56
C ILE A 27 -20.68 -1.05 -7.85
N LEU A 28 -21.53 -0.30 -8.55
CA LEU A 28 -22.06 -0.69 -9.86
C LEU A 28 -21.00 -0.43 -10.93
N MET A 29 -20.43 -1.49 -11.49
CA MET A 29 -19.58 -1.40 -12.69
C MET A 29 -20.46 -1.59 -13.92
N ALA A 30 -20.68 -0.52 -14.69
CA ALA A 30 -21.56 -0.55 -15.85
C ALA A 30 -20.79 -0.91 -17.13
N GLN A 31 -21.02 -2.11 -17.66
CA GLN A 31 -20.87 -2.41 -19.09
C GLN A 31 -22.14 -3.09 -19.60
N GLY A 32 -22.67 -2.58 -20.72
CA GLY A 32 -23.68 -3.23 -21.57
C GLY A 32 -24.67 -4.17 -20.87
N GLY A 33 -25.72 -3.61 -20.26
CA GLY A 33 -26.94 -4.33 -19.89
C GLY A 33 -26.87 -5.31 -18.71
N ASN A 34 -25.69 -5.79 -18.29
CA ASN A 34 -25.56 -6.71 -17.15
C ASN A 34 -24.96 -6.00 -15.93
N SER A 35 -25.79 -5.79 -14.91
CA SER A 35 -25.35 -5.28 -13.60
C SER A 35 -24.50 -6.34 -12.89
N ILE A 36 -23.22 -6.06 -12.73
CA ILE A 36 -22.33 -6.88 -11.90
C ILE A 36 -22.43 -6.36 -10.46
N THR A 37 -22.93 -7.18 -9.55
CA THR A 37 -23.10 -6.83 -8.13
C THR A 37 -22.00 -7.48 -7.29
N LEU A 38 -21.27 -6.69 -6.53
CA LEU A 38 -20.31 -7.16 -5.53
C LEU A 38 -21.03 -7.49 -4.22
N LYS A 39 -20.49 -8.44 -3.45
CA LYS A 39 -21.02 -8.78 -2.14
C LYS A 39 -20.61 -7.71 -1.12
N ASP A 40 -21.43 -7.49 -0.10
CA ASP A 40 -21.03 -6.65 1.02
C ASP A 40 -19.79 -7.23 1.70
N GLY A 41 -18.80 -6.37 1.97
CA GLY A 41 -17.49 -6.79 2.48
C GLY A 41 -16.50 -7.28 1.41
N SER A 42 -16.84 -7.18 0.12
CA SER A 42 -15.88 -7.43 -0.97
C SER A 42 -14.65 -6.53 -0.84
N ASN A 43 -13.47 -7.13 -0.94
CA ASN A 43 -12.19 -6.44 -0.91
C ASN A 43 -11.64 -6.22 -2.33
N MET A 44 -10.48 -5.56 -2.43
CA MET A 44 -9.84 -5.26 -3.71
C MET A 44 -9.53 -6.50 -4.57
N ARG A 45 -9.29 -7.67 -3.96
CA ARG A 45 -9.06 -8.93 -4.67
C ARG A 45 -10.35 -9.47 -5.29
N ASP A 46 -11.48 -9.39 -4.58
CA ASP A 46 -12.78 -9.80 -5.13
C ASP A 46 -13.15 -8.95 -6.36
N ILE A 47 -12.86 -7.65 -6.32
CA ILE A 47 -13.06 -6.75 -7.45
C ILE A 47 -12.17 -7.15 -8.63
N PHE A 48 -10.90 -7.49 -8.38
CA PHE A 48 -9.98 -7.96 -9.41
C PHE A 48 -10.46 -9.26 -10.07
N ASP A 49 -10.88 -10.25 -9.29
CA ASP A 49 -11.35 -11.54 -9.80
C ASP A 49 -12.59 -11.39 -10.68
N VAL A 50 -13.50 -10.48 -10.29
CA VAL A 50 -14.67 -10.10 -11.10
C VAL A 50 -14.24 -9.43 -12.40
N CYS A 51 -13.34 -8.44 -12.35
CA CYS A 51 -12.83 -7.79 -13.54
C CYS A 51 -12.20 -8.81 -14.52
N GLN A 52 -11.36 -9.72 -14.02
CA GLN A 52 -10.73 -10.77 -14.82
C GLN A 52 -11.76 -11.71 -15.46
N LYS A 53 -12.74 -12.19 -14.68
CA LYS A 53 -13.80 -13.08 -15.17
C LYS A 53 -14.59 -12.46 -16.33
N HIS A 54 -14.74 -11.14 -16.33
CA HIS A 54 -15.52 -10.41 -17.32
C HIS A 54 -14.66 -9.70 -18.38
N GLY A 55 -13.34 -9.91 -18.40
CA GLY A 55 -12.43 -9.25 -19.35
C GLY A 55 -12.38 -7.72 -19.20
N LEU A 56 -12.64 -7.21 -18.00
CA LEU A 56 -12.66 -5.79 -17.67
C LEU A 56 -11.31 -5.35 -17.07
N PRO A 57 -10.87 -4.09 -17.32
CA PRO A 57 -9.71 -3.54 -16.64
C PRO A 57 -10.00 -3.31 -15.16
N SER A 58 -9.08 -3.73 -14.28
CA SER A 58 -9.18 -3.47 -12.84
C SER A 58 -8.39 -2.23 -12.46
N LEU A 59 -9.09 -1.19 -11.98
CA LEU A 59 -8.48 0.02 -11.43
C LEU A 59 -8.46 0.03 -9.89
N ALA A 60 -8.91 -1.05 -9.26
CA ALA A 60 -9.05 -1.13 -7.81
C ALA A 60 -7.78 -1.61 -7.10
N GLN A 61 -6.87 -2.28 -7.83
CA GLN A 61 -5.65 -2.83 -7.24
C GLN A 61 -4.61 -1.75 -6.96
N GLY A 62 -3.93 -1.85 -5.83
CA GLY A 62 -2.77 -1.01 -5.48
C GLY A 62 -1.46 -1.48 -6.13
N MET A 63 -1.51 -2.36 -7.12
CA MET A 63 -0.32 -2.92 -7.79
C MET A 63 0.04 -2.09 -9.02
N ILE A 64 1.34 -1.86 -9.23
CA ILE A 64 1.85 -1.12 -10.38
C ILE A 64 2.04 -2.09 -11.56
N GLU A 65 1.39 -1.80 -12.68
CA GLU A 65 1.48 -2.62 -13.91
C GLU A 65 2.73 -2.32 -14.76
N PHE A 66 3.42 -1.22 -14.44
CA PHE A 66 4.68 -0.87 -15.09
C PHE A 66 5.85 -1.68 -14.51
N PRO A 67 6.79 -2.14 -15.35
CA PRO A 67 7.98 -2.82 -14.86
C PRO A 67 8.81 -1.88 -13.98
N PRO A 68 9.44 -2.39 -12.90
CA PRO A 68 10.40 -1.61 -12.13
C PRO A 68 11.56 -1.09 -13.00
N PRO A 69 12.28 -0.04 -12.56
CA PRO A 69 13.42 0.51 -13.29
C PRO A 69 14.41 -0.57 -13.72
N GLU A 70 14.84 -0.54 -14.98
CA GLU A 70 15.66 -1.60 -15.59
C GLU A 70 16.96 -1.86 -14.81
N ARG A 71 17.62 -0.78 -14.35
CA ARG A 71 18.85 -0.87 -13.54
C ARG A 71 18.63 -1.69 -12.27
N LEU A 72 17.51 -1.49 -11.58
CA LEU A 72 17.17 -2.24 -10.37
C LEU A 72 16.98 -3.72 -10.69
N ARG A 73 16.28 -4.02 -11.79
CA ARG A 73 16.05 -5.41 -12.23
C ARG A 73 17.36 -6.13 -12.59
N LYS A 74 18.31 -5.46 -13.24
CA LYS A 74 19.64 -6.01 -13.54
C LYS A 74 20.42 -6.34 -12.27
N ILE A 75 20.54 -5.37 -11.36
CA ILE A 75 21.22 -5.56 -10.07
C ILE A 75 20.59 -6.71 -9.28
N ALA A 76 19.26 -6.74 -9.19
CA ALA A 76 18.56 -7.81 -8.48
C ALA A 76 18.80 -9.18 -9.13
N SER A 77 18.77 -9.27 -10.46
CA SER A 77 19.04 -10.51 -11.19
C SER A 77 20.46 -11.03 -10.93
N GLU A 78 21.46 -10.16 -11.00
CA GLU A 78 22.85 -10.53 -10.71
C GLU A 78 23.00 -11.01 -9.26
N LYS A 79 22.40 -10.28 -8.32
CA LYS A 79 22.48 -10.58 -6.88
C LYS A 79 21.82 -11.92 -6.54
N VAL A 80 20.70 -12.26 -7.18
CA VAL A 80 19.98 -13.52 -6.96
C VAL A 80 20.74 -14.73 -7.48
N MET A 81 21.63 -14.57 -8.46
CA MET A 81 22.45 -15.67 -8.97
C MET A 81 23.68 -15.95 -8.08
N ALA A 82 23.97 -15.07 -7.12
CA ALA A 82 25.14 -15.18 -6.26
C ALA A 82 24.85 -16.12 -5.07
N PRO A 83 25.68 -17.14 -4.80
CA PRO A 83 25.38 -18.18 -3.81
C PRO A 83 25.21 -17.65 -2.37
N GLU A 84 25.80 -16.51 -2.04
CA GLU A 84 25.81 -15.93 -0.70
C GLU A 84 24.47 -15.33 -0.24
N VAL A 85 23.48 -15.21 -1.12
CA VAL A 85 22.19 -14.55 -0.79
C VAL A 85 21.10 -15.53 -0.34
N HIS A 86 21.34 -16.83 -0.46
CA HIS A 86 20.33 -17.87 -0.22
C HIS A 86 20.38 -18.46 1.21
N THR A 87 21.15 -17.85 2.09
CA THR A 87 21.27 -18.25 3.50
C THR A 87 20.69 -17.18 4.42
N TYR A 88 20.59 -17.49 5.72
CA TYR A 88 20.11 -16.52 6.69
C TYR A 88 20.97 -15.26 6.68
N ARG A 89 20.26 -14.15 6.50
CA ARG A 89 20.80 -12.79 6.55
C ARG A 89 20.71 -12.25 7.96
N THR A 90 21.29 -11.07 8.15
CA THR A 90 21.22 -10.35 9.42
C THR A 90 19.77 -10.16 9.87
N ARG A 91 19.49 -10.45 11.14
CA ARG A 91 18.11 -10.46 11.68
C ARG A 91 17.42 -9.10 11.57
N MET A 92 18.19 -8.01 11.68
CA MET A 92 17.68 -6.63 11.74
C MET A 92 17.78 -5.90 10.39
N GLY A 93 18.27 -6.57 9.35
CA GLY A 93 18.59 -5.97 8.07
C GLY A 93 20.07 -5.68 7.87
N GLU A 94 20.47 -5.70 6.61
CA GLU A 94 21.86 -5.54 6.17
C GLU A 94 22.34 -4.09 6.38
N SER A 95 23.63 -3.92 6.69
CA SER A 95 24.19 -2.61 7.02
C SER A 95 24.09 -1.61 5.87
N ASP A 96 24.39 -2.06 4.64
CA ASP A 96 24.29 -1.25 3.42
C ASP A 96 22.87 -0.75 3.17
N TYR A 97 21.87 -1.61 3.35
CA TYR A 97 20.46 -1.23 3.28
C TYR A 97 20.10 -0.18 4.33
N LYS A 98 20.50 -0.38 5.59
CA LYS A 98 20.17 0.54 6.70
C LYS A 98 20.83 1.91 6.51
N GLU A 99 22.07 1.95 6.03
CA GLU A 99 22.78 3.18 5.70
C GLU A 99 22.15 3.92 4.52
N ALA A 100 21.77 3.18 3.46
CA ALA A 100 21.07 3.75 2.32
C ALA A 100 19.72 4.37 2.72
N MET A 101 18.96 3.71 3.59
CA MET A 101 17.70 4.25 4.11
C MET A 101 17.88 5.51 4.94
N ALA A 102 18.86 5.54 5.85
CA ALA A 102 19.18 6.75 6.63
C ALA A 102 19.59 7.91 5.71
N THR A 103 20.40 7.62 4.69
CA THR A 103 20.82 8.61 3.68
C THR A 103 19.64 9.13 2.87
N LEU A 104 18.73 8.25 2.45
CA LEU A 104 17.51 8.63 1.73
C LEU A 104 16.64 9.55 2.58
N VAL A 105 16.44 9.21 3.85
CA VAL A 105 15.62 10.02 4.75
C VAL A 105 16.22 11.40 4.97
N ARG A 106 17.53 11.48 5.22
CA ARG A 106 18.25 12.76 5.31
C ARG A 106 18.13 13.58 4.04
N ASN A 107 18.28 12.95 2.88
CA ASN A 107 18.29 13.68 1.61
C ASN A 107 16.92 14.23 1.23
N ILE A 108 15.86 13.43 1.43
CA ILE A 108 14.49 13.76 1.02
C ILE A 108 13.79 14.61 2.08
N TYR A 109 13.87 14.20 3.35
CA TYR A 109 13.11 14.82 4.43
C TYR A 109 13.93 15.79 5.28
N LYS A 110 15.26 15.87 5.08
CA LYS A 110 16.17 16.73 5.88
C LYS A 110 16.18 16.39 7.38
N GLU A 111 15.91 15.12 7.69
CA GLU A 111 15.88 14.59 9.05
C GLU A 111 17.18 13.84 9.36
N ASP A 112 17.98 14.38 10.28
CA ASP A 112 19.26 13.78 10.70
C ASP A 112 19.13 12.79 11.87
N ILE A 113 17.96 12.73 12.50
CA ILE A 113 17.69 11.83 13.63
C ILE A 113 17.64 10.35 13.21
N VAL A 114 17.38 10.07 11.94
CA VAL A 114 17.36 8.71 11.40
C VAL A 114 18.78 8.30 11.03
N THR A 115 19.28 7.27 11.71
CA THR A 115 20.63 6.72 11.52
C THR A 115 20.53 5.22 11.32
N ALA A 116 21.58 4.59 10.79
CA ALA A 116 21.55 3.14 10.56
C ALA A 116 21.27 2.31 11.83
N SER A 117 21.48 2.84 13.04
CA SER A 117 21.19 2.15 14.29
C SER A 117 19.70 2.07 14.64
N ASN A 118 18.87 3.01 14.14
CA ASN A 118 17.43 3.07 14.41
C ASN A 118 16.55 2.69 13.20
N VAL A 119 17.16 2.11 12.16
CA VAL A 119 16.46 1.50 11.02
C VAL A 119 16.30 0.00 11.24
N LEU A 120 15.12 -0.54 10.93
CA LEU A 120 14.83 -1.98 10.93
C LEU A 120 14.31 -2.40 9.56
N ALA A 121 14.92 -3.43 8.96
CA ALA A 121 14.37 -4.05 7.76
C ALA A 121 13.20 -4.97 8.11
N THR A 122 12.10 -4.88 7.36
CA THR A 122 10.87 -5.64 7.58
C THR A 122 10.36 -6.22 6.27
N ALA A 123 9.46 -7.20 6.36
CA ALA A 123 8.77 -7.78 5.20
C ALA A 123 7.69 -6.82 4.67
N GLY A 124 8.14 -5.75 4.02
CA GLY A 124 7.29 -4.69 3.49
C GLY A 124 6.59 -3.86 4.58
N VAL A 125 5.79 -2.89 4.14
CA VAL A 125 5.06 -1.98 5.02
C VAL A 125 4.09 -2.75 5.92
N ALA A 126 3.41 -3.77 5.40
CA ALA A 126 2.49 -4.61 6.18
C ALA A 126 3.21 -5.26 7.39
N GLY A 127 4.35 -5.91 7.17
CA GLY A 127 5.12 -6.50 8.26
C GLY A 127 5.63 -5.47 9.27
N GLY A 128 6.04 -4.29 8.81
CA GLY A 128 6.48 -3.19 9.68
C GLY A 128 5.36 -2.64 10.57
N VAL A 129 4.21 -2.32 10.00
CA VAL A 129 3.04 -1.83 10.75
C VAL A 129 2.57 -2.87 11.77
N THR A 130 2.41 -4.12 11.36
CA THR A 130 1.99 -5.20 12.24
C THR A 130 2.98 -5.43 13.39
N ALA A 131 4.29 -5.48 13.12
CA ALA A 131 5.30 -5.65 14.16
C ALA A 131 5.30 -4.49 15.16
N ALA A 132 5.18 -3.24 14.68
CA ALA A 132 5.12 -2.06 15.53
C ALA A 132 3.88 -2.08 16.44
N LEU A 133 2.69 -2.36 15.88
CA LEU A 133 1.45 -2.42 16.64
C LEU A 133 1.48 -3.54 17.69
N PHE A 134 1.99 -4.73 17.34
CA PHE A 134 2.13 -5.81 18.31
C PHE A 134 3.11 -5.48 19.42
N HIS A 135 4.25 -4.86 19.09
CA HIS A 135 5.21 -4.43 20.10
C HIS A 135 4.58 -3.40 21.05
N LEU A 136 3.93 -2.36 20.53
CA LEU A 136 3.27 -1.34 21.34
C LEU A 136 2.16 -1.92 22.22
N ARG A 137 1.36 -2.85 21.70
CA ARG A 137 0.31 -3.54 22.47
C ARG A 137 0.89 -4.41 23.58
N LYS A 138 2.03 -5.07 23.34
CA LYS A 138 2.72 -5.85 24.37
C LYS A 138 3.22 -4.95 25.50
N GLU A 139 3.82 -3.81 25.15
CA GLU A 139 4.34 -2.84 26.13
C GLU A 139 3.22 -2.10 26.88
N LYS A 140 2.09 -1.80 26.22
CA LYS A 140 0.95 -1.08 26.80
C LYS A 140 -0.40 -1.76 26.42
N PRO A 141 -0.78 -2.84 27.12
CA PRO A 141 -1.97 -3.64 26.77
C PRO A 141 -3.30 -2.89 26.85
N THR A 142 -3.37 -1.84 27.66
CA THR A 142 -4.56 -1.01 27.89
C THR A 142 -4.61 0.24 27.01
N ALA A 143 -3.58 0.47 26.19
CA ALA A 143 -3.55 1.64 25.31
C ALA A 143 -4.58 1.50 24.19
N THR A 144 -5.30 2.59 23.94
CA THR A 144 -6.18 2.72 22.78
C THR A 144 -5.40 3.29 21.59
N VAL A 145 -5.69 2.80 20.39
CA VAL A 145 -5.10 3.30 19.14
C VAL A 145 -6.16 4.10 18.40
N ALA A 146 -5.84 5.36 18.08
CA ALA A 146 -6.70 6.18 17.23
C ALA A 146 -6.38 5.91 15.76
N LEU A 147 -7.40 5.59 14.97
CA LEU A 147 -7.30 5.42 13.51
C LEU A 147 -8.23 6.43 12.84
N MET A 148 -7.71 7.15 11.83
CA MET A 148 -8.52 8.08 11.03
C MET A 148 -9.14 7.33 9.86
N GLU A 149 -10.46 7.43 9.71
CA GLU A 149 -11.18 6.82 8.59
C GLU A 149 -11.18 7.73 7.35
N PRO A 150 -10.95 7.17 6.13
CA PRO A 150 -10.67 5.76 5.84
C PRO A 150 -9.23 5.36 6.15
N PHE A 151 -9.03 4.18 6.75
CA PHE A 151 -7.70 3.65 7.07
C PHE A 151 -7.29 2.49 6.16
N TYR A 152 -5.99 2.24 6.08
CA TYR A 152 -5.42 1.14 5.32
C TYR A 152 -5.69 -0.21 6.01
N THR A 153 -6.03 -1.24 5.23
CA THR A 153 -6.56 -2.54 5.70
C THR A 153 -5.71 -3.25 6.77
N TYR A 154 -4.40 -3.03 6.80
CA TYR A 154 -3.51 -3.69 7.78
C TYR A 154 -3.43 -2.99 9.15
N HIS A 155 -4.24 -1.94 9.39
CA HIS A 155 -4.38 -1.33 10.72
C HIS A 155 -5.41 -2.04 11.62
N SER A 156 -6.30 -2.85 11.05
CA SER A 156 -7.33 -3.63 11.73
C SER A 156 -6.97 -5.10 11.79
#